data_AF-A0A286D3H3-F1
#
_entry.id   AF-A0A286D3H3-F1
#
_cell.length_a   1.000
_cell.length_b   1.000
_cell.length_c   1.000
_cell.angle_alpha   90.00
_cell.angle_beta   90.00
_cell.angle_gamma   90.00
#
_symmetry.space_group_name_H-M   'P 1'
#
loop_
_entity.id
_entity.type
_entity.pdbx_description
1 polymer ?
#
loop_
_entity_poly.entity_id
_entity_poly.type
_entity_poly.pdbx_seq_one_letter_code
_entity_poly.pdbx_strand_id
1 'polypeptide(L)'
;MVPSRLADAAEASYRQEAYRQNYAEILQQHRDPGVAVAELFLFRFWLSAHTCQLCAHRRAADQKALSAPAVATVPPPGWRAPKTVEGVDVEAALGAGIATLLESRFDLYDRFFALGRNTSDPLGLKAVSLALACQLFEQPPPAVLAYLTAKAREQFIAVSGACQADDDDPASR
;
A
#
# COMPACT_ATOMS: atom_id res chain seq x y z
N MET A 1 -17.46 -6.63 -6.53
CA MET A 1 -16.98 -5.72 -7.59
C MET A 1 -16.53 -4.43 -6.89
N VAL A 2 -15.29 -3.97 -7.13
CA VAL A 2 -14.82 -2.69 -6.55
C VAL A 2 -15.49 -1.56 -7.33
N PRO A 3 -16.12 -0.56 -6.69
CA PRO A 3 -16.68 0.58 -7.40
C PRO A 3 -15.62 1.33 -8.20
N SER A 4 -16.01 1.90 -9.35
CA SER A 4 -15.09 2.66 -10.20
C SER A 4 -14.40 3.78 -9.42
N ARG A 5 -15.14 4.55 -8.61
CA ARG A 5 -14.60 5.68 -7.84
C ARG A 5 -13.57 5.25 -6.78
N LEU A 6 -13.83 4.16 -6.06
CA LEU A 6 -12.86 3.58 -5.13
C LEU A 6 -11.59 3.11 -5.86
N ALA A 7 -11.73 2.45 -7.01
CA ALA A 7 -10.59 2.02 -7.81
C ALA A 7 -9.78 3.23 -8.34
N ASP A 8 -10.46 4.29 -8.79
CA ASP A 8 -9.83 5.52 -9.29
C ASP A 8 -9.08 6.28 -8.18
N ALA A 9 -9.70 6.42 -7.00
CA ALA A 9 -9.06 7.06 -5.84
C ALA A 9 -7.84 6.26 -5.35
N ALA A 10 -7.98 4.94 -5.30
CA ALA A 10 -6.90 4.04 -4.94
C ALA A 10 -5.75 4.08 -5.96
N GLU A 11 -6.05 4.13 -7.27
CA GLU A 11 -5.04 4.27 -8.32
C GLU A 11 -4.33 5.63 -8.27
N ALA A 12 -5.09 6.72 -8.10
CA ALA A 12 -4.54 8.05 -7.93
C ALA A 12 -3.59 8.15 -6.73
N SER A 13 -3.96 7.52 -5.60
CA SER A 13 -3.18 7.59 -4.36
C SER A 13 -1.75 7.03 -4.45
N TYR A 14 -1.47 6.14 -5.40
CA TYR A 14 -0.10 5.64 -5.61
C TYR A 14 0.53 6.19 -6.90
N ARG A 15 -0.25 6.51 -7.95
CA ARG A 15 0.30 7.02 -9.23
C ARG A 15 0.62 8.51 -9.24
N GLN A 16 -0.18 9.32 -8.56
CA GLN A 16 -0.04 10.79 -8.57
C GLN A 16 0.82 11.31 -7.40
N GLU A 17 1.35 10.40 -6.58
CA GLU A 17 2.27 10.73 -5.51
C GLU A 17 3.60 11.25 -6.09
N ALA A 18 4.03 12.43 -5.63
CA ALA A 18 5.33 12.99 -5.98
C ALA A 18 6.43 12.36 -5.10
N TYR A 19 6.84 11.13 -5.42
CA TYR A 19 7.77 10.33 -4.63
C TYR A 19 9.08 11.05 -4.30
N ARG A 20 9.74 11.68 -5.27
CA ARG A 20 11.01 12.38 -5.00
C ARG A 20 10.86 13.55 -4.06
N GLN A 21 9.74 14.25 -4.12
CA GLN A 21 9.46 15.38 -3.24
C GLN A 21 9.03 14.90 -1.85
N ASN A 22 8.08 13.98 -1.80
CA ASN A 22 7.45 13.54 -0.55
C ASN A 22 8.30 12.55 0.25
N TYR A 23 9.31 11.93 -0.36
CA TYR A 23 10.24 11.04 0.33
C TYR A 23 11.69 11.57 0.27
N ALA A 24 11.90 12.85 -0.03
CA ALA A 24 13.22 13.45 -0.23
C ALA A 24 14.22 13.10 0.89
N GLU A 25 13.80 13.18 2.15
CA GLU A 25 14.65 12.89 3.32
C GLU A 25 15.10 11.42 3.39
N ILE A 26 14.22 10.50 2.99
CA ILE A 26 14.53 9.06 2.90
C ILE A 26 15.48 8.81 1.73
N LEU A 27 15.21 9.43 0.58
CA LEU A 27 16.00 9.27 -0.64
C LEU A 27 17.42 9.82 -0.49
N GLN A 28 17.60 10.91 0.25
CA GLN A 28 18.92 11.48 0.54
C GLN A 28 19.80 10.56 1.40
N GLN A 29 19.17 9.69 2.21
CA GLN A 29 19.87 8.74 3.09
C GLN A 29 20.11 7.39 2.42
N HIS A 30 19.44 7.10 1.31
CA HIS A 30 19.51 5.80 0.64
C HIS A 30 20.67 5.76 -0.38
N ARG A 31 21.42 4.65 -0.41
CA ARG A 31 22.56 4.48 -1.33
C ARG A 31 22.15 4.52 -2.80
N ASP A 32 20.96 4.00 -3.11
CA ASP A 32 20.36 4.01 -4.45
C ASP A 32 18.95 4.61 -4.40
N PRO A 33 18.78 5.91 -4.67
CA PRO A 33 17.48 6.55 -4.64
C PRO A 33 16.46 5.96 -5.63
N GLY A 34 16.92 5.35 -6.74
CA GLY A 34 16.03 4.72 -7.73
C GLY A 34 15.36 3.47 -7.18
N VAL A 35 16.15 2.61 -6.52
CA VAL A 35 15.64 1.43 -5.80
C VAL A 35 14.61 1.83 -4.74
N ALA A 36 14.92 2.87 -3.94
CA ALA A 36 14.02 3.33 -2.90
C ALA A 36 12.68 3.84 -3.46
N VAL A 37 12.70 4.61 -4.55
CA VAL A 37 11.47 5.06 -5.21
C VAL A 37 10.66 3.88 -5.74
N ALA A 38 11.31 2.86 -6.31
CA ALA A 38 10.63 1.66 -6.81
C ALA A 38 9.97 0.85 -5.68
N GLU A 39 10.66 0.62 -4.56
CA GLU A 39 10.09 -0.07 -3.39
C GLU A 39 8.94 0.72 -2.76
N LEU A 40 9.07 2.05 -2.64
CA LEU A 40 8.00 2.93 -2.17
C LEU A 40 6.77 2.85 -3.08
N PHE A 41 6.96 2.83 -4.40
CA PHE A 41 5.88 2.72 -5.37
C PHE A 41 5.16 1.36 -5.26
N LEU A 42 5.90 0.25 -5.12
CA LEU A 42 5.32 -1.08 -4.89
C LEU A 42 4.56 -1.17 -3.57
N PHE A 43 5.09 -0.60 -2.49
CA PHE A 43 4.42 -0.55 -1.20
C PHE A 43 3.09 0.21 -1.29
N ARG A 44 3.10 1.39 -1.91
CA ARG A 44 1.86 2.19 -2.06
C ARG A 44 0.86 1.50 -2.98
N PHE A 45 1.32 0.80 -4.02
CA PHE A 45 0.47 -0.02 -4.87
C PHE A 45 -0.21 -1.15 -4.08
N TRP A 46 0.55 -1.89 -3.26
CA TRP A 46 0.01 -2.91 -2.36
C TRP A 46 -1.01 -2.31 -1.39
N LEU A 47 -0.68 -1.21 -0.71
CA LEU A 47 -1.53 -0.62 0.30
C LEU A 47 -2.88 -0.17 -0.29
N SER A 48 -2.88 0.38 -1.50
CA SER A 48 -4.12 0.72 -2.21
C SER A 48 -4.94 -0.53 -2.54
N ALA A 49 -4.32 -1.57 -3.11
CA ALA A 49 -5.01 -2.81 -3.44
C ALA A 49 -5.62 -3.47 -2.18
N HIS A 50 -4.83 -3.53 -1.11
CA HIS A 50 -5.25 -4.08 0.17
C HIS A 50 -6.44 -3.30 0.75
N THR A 51 -6.39 -1.97 0.72
CA THR A 51 -7.47 -1.12 1.23
C THR A 51 -8.76 -1.29 0.41
N CYS A 52 -8.66 -1.40 -0.92
CA CYS A 52 -9.81 -1.70 -1.78
C CYS A 52 -10.47 -3.04 -1.42
N GLN A 53 -9.66 -4.08 -1.19
CA GLN A 53 -10.17 -5.40 -0.80
C GLN A 53 -10.85 -5.37 0.57
N LEU A 54 -10.22 -4.73 1.56
CA LEU A 54 -10.83 -4.55 2.89
C LEU A 54 -12.20 -3.85 2.80
N CYS A 55 -12.30 -2.83 1.94
CA CYS A 55 -13.55 -2.15 1.65
C CYS A 55 -14.60 -3.04 0.99
N ALA A 56 -14.21 -3.80 -0.03
CA ALA A 56 -15.10 -4.77 -0.68
C ALA A 56 -15.60 -5.84 0.30
N HIS A 57 -14.74 -6.34 1.19
CA HIS A 57 -15.11 -7.30 2.23
C HIS A 57 -16.05 -6.70 3.27
N ARG A 58 -15.81 -5.45 3.70
CA ARG A 58 -16.70 -4.75 4.65
C ARG A 58 -18.11 -4.56 4.10
N ARG A 59 -18.26 -4.36 2.78
CA ARG A 59 -19.57 -4.29 2.11
C ARG A 59 -20.23 -5.64 1.94
N ALA A 60 -19.44 -6.69 1.68
CA ALA A 60 -19.95 -8.05 1.49
C ALA A 60 -20.35 -8.72 2.80
N ALA A 61 -19.78 -8.29 3.94
CA ALA A 61 -20.09 -8.82 5.25
C ALA A 61 -21.03 -7.88 6.02
N ASP A 62 -22.27 -8.31 6.28
CA ASP A 62 -23.10 -7.78 7.37
C ASP A 62 -22.33 -7.95 8.69
N GLN A 63 -21.56 -6.93 9.07
CA GLN A 63 -21.00 -6.55 10.39
C GLN A 63 -20.32 -7.60 11.29
N LYS A 64 -20.28 -8.89 10.97
CA LYS A 64 -20.00 -9.96 11.95
C LYS A 64 -18.70 -10.74 11.74
N ALA A 65 -17.84 -10.35 10.79
CA ALA A 65 -16.59 -11.08 10.58
C ALA A 65 -15.39 -10.18 10.23
N LEU A 66 -14.98 -9.33 11.16
CA LEU A 66 -13.65 -8.71 11.16
C LEU A 66 -12.51 -9.70 11.56
N SER A 67 -12.77 -11.00 11.42
CA SER A 67 -11.85 -12.10 11.76
C SER A 67 -11.57 -13.02 10.55
N ALA A 68 -11.85 -12.55 9.33
CA ALA A 68 -11.52 -13.33 8.13
C ALA A 68 -10.00 -13.56 8.03
N PRO A 69 -9.56 -14.76 7.59
CA PRO A 69 -8.15 -15.03 7.33
C PRO A 69 -7.61 -14.00 6.33
N ALA A 70 -6.31 -13.67 6.45
CA ALA A 70 -5.64 -12.77 5.53
C ALA A 70 -5.75 -13.32 4.10
N VAL A 71 -6.74 -12.85 3.34
CA VAL A 71 -6.84 -13.13 1.91
C VAL A 71 -5.64 -12.46 1.30
N ALA A 72 -4.84 -13.23 0.54
CA ALA A 72 -3.70 -12.69 -0.17
C ALA A 72 -4.14 -11.48 -1.00
N THR A 73 -3.40 -10.39 -0.89
CA THR A 73 -3.73 -9.17 -1.59
C THR A 73 -3.57 -9.41 -3.09
N VAL A 74 -4.59 -9.04 -3.84
CA VAL A 74 -4.61 -9.11 -5.30
C VAL A 74 -5.10 -7.77 -5.81
N PRO A 75 -4.36 -7.12 -6.74
CA PRO A 75 -4.83 -5.89 -7.36
C PRO A 75 -6.23 -6.07 -7.96
N PRO A 76 -7.12 -5.07 -7.85
CA PRO A 76 -8.42 -5.11 -8.50
C PRO A 76 -8.31 -5.40 -10.01
N PRO A 77 -9.28 -6.10 -10.62
CA PRO A 77 -9.28 -6.36 -12.05
C PRO A 77 -9.13 -5.07 -12.86
N GLY A 78 -8.26 -5.09 -13.88
CA GLY A 78 -7.99 -3.93 -14.73
C GLY A 78 -6.86 -3.01 -14.25
N TRP A 79 -6.35 -3.20 -13.03
CA TRP A 79 -5.20 -2.45 -12.55
C TRP A 79 -3.94 -2.81 -13.33
N ARG A 80 -3.26 -1.79 -13.86
CA ARG A 80 -1.98 -1.97 -14.56
C ARG A 80 -0.86 -2.12 -13.54
N ALA A 81 -0.03 -3.13 -13.75
CA ALA A 81 1.16 -3.36 -12.93
C ALA A 81 2.05 -2.09 -12.85
N PRO A 82 2.66 -1.83 -11.68
CA PRO A 82 3.52 -0.68 -11.46
C PRO A 82 4.86 -0.85 -12.18
N LYS A 83 4.92 -0.47 -13.47
CA LYS A 83 6.14 -0.63 -14.30
C LYS A 83 7.13 0.52 -14.18
N THR A 84 6.62 1.75 -14.10
CA THR A 84 7.46 2.95 -14.10
C THR A 84 6.96 3.98 -13.11
N VAL A 85 7.87 4.62 -12.40
CA VAL A 85 7.58 5.71 -11.45
C VAL A 85 8.64 6.80 -11.58
N GLU A 86 8.20 8.02 -11.91
CA GLU A 86 9.06 9.18 -12.10
C GLU A 86 10.36 8.93 -12.92
N GLY A 87 10.24 8.15 -14.00
CA GLY A 87 11.37 7.80 -14.88
C GLY A 87 12.24 6.64 -14.39
N VAL A 88 11.90 6.00 -13.27
CA VAL A 88 12.51 4.74 -12.80
C VAL A 88 11.71 3.57 -13.37
N ASP A 89 12.40 2.63 -14.02
CA ASP A 89 11.85 1.33 -14.38
C ASP A 89 11.93 0.39 -13.16
N VAL A 90 10.80 -0.13 -12.72
CA VAL A 90 10.69 -0.89 -11.47
C VAL A 90 11.34 -2.26 -11.57
N GLU A 91 11.20 -2.95 -12.71
CA GLU A 91 11.77 -4.28 -12.92
C GLU A 91 13.30 -4.19 -12.99
N ALA A 92 13.81 -3.19 -13.71
CA ALA A 92 15.24 -2.94 -13.83
C ALA A 92 15.86 -2.48 -12.50
N ALA A 93 15.19 -1.58 -11.77
CA ALA A 93 15.70 -1.09 -10.49
C ALA A 93 15.76 -2.20 -9.42
N LEU A 94 14.75 -3.08 -9.38
CA LEU A 94 14.66 -4.12 -8.35
C LEU A 94 15.24 -5.47 -8.81
N GLY A 95 15.71 -5.57 -10.06
CA GLY A 95 16.41 -6.74 -10.59
C GLY A 95 15.54 -7.99 -10.73
N ALA A 96 14.22 -7.84 -10.82
CA ALA A 96 13.28 -8.96 -10.91
C ALA A 96 12.05 -8.60 -11.75
N GLY A 97 11.41 -9.62 -12.33
CA GLY A 97 10.18 -9.44 -13.10
C GLY A 97 9.02 -8.97 -12.22
N ILE A 98 8.12 -8.17 -12.77
CA ILE A 98 7.06 -7.48 -12.03
C ILE A 98 6.10 -8.47 -11.35
N ALA A 99 5.84 -9.62 -11.97
CA ALA A 99 5.01 -10.66 -11.36
C ALA A 99 5.65 -11.22 -10.08
N THR A 100 6.94 -11.57 -10.14
CA THR A 100 7.71 -12.06 -8.99
C THR A 100 7.85 -11.00 -7.89
N LEU A 101 8.02 -9.73 -8.27
CA LEU A 101 8.06 -8.62 -7.33
C LEU A 101 6.72 -8.47 -6.62
N LEU A 102 5.61 -8.46 -7.35
CA LEU A 102 4.28 -8.35 -6.75
C LEU A 102 4.00 -9.53 -5.81
N GLU A 103 4.25 -10.76 -6.24
CA GLU A 103 4.05 -11.95 -5.39
C GLU A 103 4.87 -11.88 -4.10
N SER A 104 6.18 -11.63 -4.21
CA SER A 104 7.08 -11.63 -3.05
C SER A 104 6.82 -10.48 -2.09
N ARG A 105 6.57 -9.26 -2.61
CA ARG A 105 6.34 -8.06 -1.79
C ARG A 105 4.96 -8.10 -1.15
N PHE A 106 3.93 -8.54 -1.88
CA PHE A 106 2.57 -8.59 -1.35
C PHE A 106 2.48 -9.64 -0.24
N ASP A 107 3.03 -10.84 -0.43
CA ASP A 107 3.06 -11.87 0.61
C ASP A 107 3.78 -11.38 1.89
N LEU A 108 4.90 -10.66 1.73
CA LEU A 108 5.60 -10.04 2.87
C LEU A 108 4.70 -9.03 3.59
N TYR A 109 4.12 -8.08 2.86
CA TYR A 109 3.30 -7.03 3.44
C TYR A 109 2.02 -7.58 4.08
N ASP A 110 1.36 -8.55 3.45
CA ASP A 110 0.17 -9.22 3.99
C ASP A 110 0.47 -9.93 5.31
N ARG A 111 1.62 -10.63 5.40
CA ARG A 111 2.05 -11.28 6.65
C ARG A 111 2.32 -10.27 7.75
N PHE A 112 3.06 -9.20 7.46
CA PHE A 112 3.34 -8.17 8.45
C PHE A 112 2.09 -7.41 8.89
N PHE A 113 1.18 -7.12 7.96
CA PHE A 113 -0.11 -6.53 8.26
C PHE A 113 -0.94 -7.45 9.17
N ALA A 114 -1.01 -8.75 8.85
CA ALA A 114 -1.79 -9.71 9.63
C ALA A 114 -1.20 -9.93 11.04
N LEU A 115 0.12 -10.15 11.14
CA LEU A 115 0.84 -10.41 12.40
C LEU A 115 0.99 -9.16 13.27
N GLY A 116 1.04 -7.98 12.64
CA GLY A 116 1.24 -6.71 13.31
C GLY A 116 0.06 -6.22 14.13
N ARG A 117 -1.15 -6.76 13.88
CA ARG A 117 -2.36 -6.30 14.55
C ARG A 117 -2.34 -6.58 16.04
N ASN A 118 -2.34 -5.52 16.83
CA ASN A 118 -2.37 -5.58 18.29
C ASN A 118 -3.03 -4.31 18.86
N THR A 119 -3.16 -4.22 20.18
CA THR A 119 -3.81 -3.08 20.85
C THR A 119 -3.18 -1.72 20.52
N SER A 120 -1.87 -1.68 20.28
CA SER A 120 -1.12 -0.47 19.92
C SER A 120 -1.04 -0.22 18.41
N ASP A 121 -1.33 -1.21 17.59
CA ASP A 121 -1.44 -1.10 16.13
C ASP A 121 -2.65 -1.90 15.61
N PRO A 122 -3.89 -1.41 15.81
CA PRO A 122 -5.09 -2.18 15.48
C PRO A 122 -5.22 -2.50 13.99
N LEU A 123 -4.57 -1.70 13.14
CA LEU A 123 -4.58 -1.85 11.68
C LEU A 123 -3.38 -2.62 11.15
N GLY A 124 -2.31 -2.86 11.93
CA GLY A 124 -1.09 -3.49 11.43
C GLY A 124 -0.22 -2.58 10.53
N LEU A 125 -0.53 -1.27 10.47
CA LEU A 125 0.16 -0.32 9.58
C LEU A 125 1.60 -0.04 10.03
N LYS A 126 1.88 -0.05 11.34
CA LYS A 126 3.24 0.13 11.86
C LYS A 126 4.10 -1.06 11.50
N ALA A 127 3.56 -2.27 11.59
CA ALA A 127 4.29 -3.49 11.24
C ALA A 127 4.64 -3.55 9.75
N VAL A 128 3.70 -3.23 8.86
CA VAL A 128 3.99 -3.21 7.41
C VAL A 128 4.93 -2.07 7.01
N SER A 129 4.84 -0.90 7.66
CA SER A 129 5.83 0.17 7.48
C SER A 129 7.23 -0.22 7.99
N LEU A 130 7.33 -1.07 9.01
CA LEU A 130 8.60 -1.65 9.44
C LEU A 130 9.18 -2.60 8.38
N ALA A 131 8.35 -3.44 7.76
CA ALA A 131 8.79 -4.31 6.67
C ALA A 131 9.39 -3.49 5.52
N LEU A 132 8.69 -2.43 5.08
CA LEU A 132 9.20 -1.49 4.09
C LEU A 132 10.51 -0.82 4.56
N ALA A 133 10.56 -0.34 5.79
CA ALA A 133 11.75 0.33 6.31
C ALA A 133 12.98 -0.59 6.31
N CYS A 134 12.80 -1.88 6.63
CA CYS A 134 13.86 -2.90 6.55
C CYS A 134 14.26 -3.27 5.11
N GLN A 135 13.40 -3.04 4.12
CA GLN A 135 13.76 -3.20 2.71
C GLN A 135 14.58 -2.01 2.19
N LEU A 136 14.28 -0.81 2.68
CA LEU A 136 15.00 0.42 2.33
C LEU A 136 16.32 0.53 3.09
N PHE A 137 16.41 0.02 4.32
CA PHE A 137 17.57 0.19 5.17
C PHE A 137 17.91 -1.09 5.93
N GLU A 138 19.19 -1.46 5.95
CA GLU A 138 19.67 -2.56 6.81
C GLU A 138 19.33 -2.32 8.29
N GLN A 139 19.42 -1.05 8.73
CA GLN A 139 18.99 -0.60 10.05
C GLN A 139 18.10 0.65 9.89
N PRO A 140 16.77 0.51 9.93
CA PRO A 140 15.87 1.63 9.69
C PRO A 140 15.93 2.63 10.85
N PRO A 141 16.22 3.92 10.59
CA PRO A 141 16.16 4.95 11.61
C PRO A 141 14.74 5.05 12.20
N PRO A 142 14.58 5.25 13.53
CA PRO A 142 13.25 5.40 14.14
C PRO A 142 12.41 6.52 13.52
N ALA A 143 13.04 7.62 13.10
CA ALA A 143 12.39 8.73 12.42
C ALA A 143 11.82 8.32 11.04
N VAL A 144 12.56 7.52 10.28
CA VAL A 144 12.11 6.97 8.99
C VAL A 144 10.90 6.07 9.18
N LEU A 145 10.93 5.17 10.17
CA LEU A 145 9.79 4.31 10.48
C LEU A 145 8.55 5.12 10.86
N ALA A 146 8.70 6.13 11.74
CA ALA A 146 7.60 7.00 12.13
C ALA A 146 7.00 7.73 10.91
N TYR A 147 7.86 8.24 10.03
CA TYR A 147 7.45 8.92 8.80
C TYR A 147 6.71 7.99 7.83
N LEU A 148 7.25 6.81 7.55
CA LEU A 148 6.62 5.81 6.69
C LEU A 148 5.27 5.35 7.25
N THR A 149 5.18 5.19 8.58
CA THR A 149 3.92 4.83 9.25
C THR A 149 2.87 5.94 9.11
N ALA A 150 3.27 7.20 9.25
CA ALA A 150 2.38 8.34 9.03
C ALA A 150 1.88 8.38 7.57
N LYS A 151 2.78 8.20 6.59
CA LYS A 151 2.41 8.16 5.16
C LYS A 151 1.51 7.00 4.80
N ALA A 152 1.77 5.81 5.33
CA ALA A 152 0.89 4.66 5.15
C ALA A 152 -0.51 4.93 5.73
N ARG A 153 -0.58 5.55 6.91
CA ARG A 153 -1.87 5.93 7.53
C ARG A 153 -2.62 6.98 6.70
N GLU A 154 -1.94 8.01 6.21
CA GLU A 154 -2.52 9.04 5.34
C GLU A 154 -3.16 8.41 4.09
N GLN A 155 -2.42 7.55 3.40
CA GLN A 155 -2.92 6.84 2.22
C GLN A 155 -4.10 5.92 2.55
N PHE A 156 -4.00 5.13 3.63
CA PHE A 156 -5.08 4.24 4.05
C PHE A 156 -6.38 5.01 4.35
N ILE A 157 -6.29 6.15 5.05
CA ILE A 157 -7.43 7.01 5.34
C ILE A 157 -8.02 7.60 4.06
N ALA A 158 -7.18 8.09 3.13
CA ALA A 158 -7.65 8.66 1.88
C ALA A 158 -8.43 7.63 1.03
N VAL A 159 -7.89 6.41 0.88
CA VAL A 159 -8.53 5.35 0.09
C VAL A 159 -9.78 4.80 0.79
N SER A 160 -9.73 4.59 2.10
CA SER A 160 -10.90 4.13 2.86
C SER A 160 -12.01 5.17 2.99
N GLY A 161 -11.68 6.47 2.95
CA GLY A 161 -12.65 7.56 2.91
C GLY A 161 -13.46 7.58 1.60
N ALA A 162 -12.81 7.35 0.45
CA ALA A 162 -13.49 7.22 -0.84
C ALA A 162 -14.49 6.05 -0.85
N CYS A 163 -14.15 4.97 -0.14
CA CYS A 163 -15.01 3.82 0.06
C CYS A 163 -16.26 4.11 0.91
N GLN A 164 -16.17 5.00 1.91
CA GLN A 164 -17.35 5.41 2.69
C GLN A 164 -18.26 6.35 1.90
N ALA A 165 -17.69 7.29 1.14
CA ALA A 165 -18.45 8.22 0.31
C ALA A 165 -19.28 7.52 -0.78
N ASP A 166 -18.78 6.40 -1.31
CA ASP A 166 -19.51 5.57 -2.28
C ASP A 166 -20.70 4.80 -1.65
N ASP A 167 -20.67 4.50 -0.34
CA ASP A 167 -21.76 3.81 0.36
C ASP A 167 -22.91 4.77 0.76
N ASP A 168 -22.60 6.06 0.91
CA ASP A 168 -23.57 7.12 1.23
C ASP A 168 -24.24 7.72 -0.03
N ASP A 169 -23.83 7.34 -1.25
CA ASP A 169 -24.46 7.79 -2.50
C ASP A 169 -25.84 7.11 -2.69
N PRO A 170 -26.97 7.84 -2.63
CA PRO A 170 -28.31 7.27 -2.73
C PRO A 170 -28.62 6.66 -4.11
N ALA A 171 -27.79 6.91 -5.12
CA ALA A 171 -27.90 6.28 -6.44
C ALA A 171 -27.31 4.86 -6.51
N SER A 172 -26.63 4.39 -5.46
CA SER A 172 -25.98 3.09 -5.39
C SER A 172 -26.76 2.03 -4.60
N ARG A 173 -27.97 2.36 -4.12
CA ARG A 173 -28.89 1.44 -3.42
C ARG A 173 -29.96 0.86 -4.33
#